data_AF-F3GJ99-F1
#
_entry.id   AF-F3GJ99-F1
#
_cell.length_a   1.000
_cell.length_b   1.000
_cell.length_c   1.000
_cell.angle_alpha   90.00
_cell.angle_beta   90.00
_cell.angle_gamma   90.00
#
_symmetry.space_group_name_H-M   'P 1'
#
loop_
_entity.id
_entity.type
_entity.pdbx_description
1 polymer ?
#
loop_
_entity_poly.entity_id
_entity_poly.type
_entity_poly.pdbx_seq_one_letter_code
_entity_poly.pdbx_strand_id
1 'polypeptide(L)'
;MSRRTGLLVLLLLASGALFLSTQLERYEKTVDQGPSPEAKANPWLAAEHFLRGLSVTVNTVDTLAQLPDPSQSTQTLLLLDDREDMTPAQTQKLLNWAEAGGHLLFVAEQLWTNKKVAAA
;
A
#
# COMPACT_ATOMS: atom_id res chain seq x y z
N MET A 1 -55.40 13.34 -41.88
CA MET A 1 -53.99 12.99 -42.16
C MET A 1 -53.11 12.86 -40.90
N SER A 2 -53.40 13.58 -39.80
CA SER A 2 -52.56 13.70 -38.60
C SER A 2 -52.33 12.43 -37.76
N ARG A 3 -53.27 11.47 -37.79
CA ARG A 3 -53.14 10.22 -37.00
C ARG A 3 -52.09 9.26 -37.56
N ARG A 4 -51.94 9.21 -38.89
CA ARG A 4 -50.97 8.32 -39.57
C ARG A 4 -49.54 8.82 -39.38
N THR A 5 -49.34 10.14 -39.44
CA THR A 5 -48.06 10.77 -39.13
C THR A 5 -47.68 10.58 -37.66
N GLY A 6 -48.63 10.70 -36.74
CA GLY A 6 -48.39 10.39 -35.32
C GLY A 6 -47.90 8.95 -35.11
N LEU A 7 -48.55 7.97 -35.76
CA LEU A 7 -48.15 6.56 -35.67
C LEU A 7 -46.75 6.30 -36.24
N LEU A 8 -46.41 6.92 -37.38
CA LEU A 8 -45.10 6.78 -38.01
C LEU A 8 -43.97 7.36 -37.15
N VAL A 9 -44.20 8.53 -36.53
CA VAL A 9 -43.24 9.14 -35.61
C VAL A 9 -43.02 8.24 -34.39
N LEU A 10 -44.09 7.66 -33.85
CA LEU A 10 -44.02 6.76 -32.70
C LEU A 10 -43.24 5.47 -33.03
N LEU A 11 -43.44 4.90 -34.22
CA LEU A 11 -42.70 3.74 -34.71
C LEU A 11 -41.21 4.05 -34.90
N LEU A 12 -40.87 5.22 -35.43
CA LEU A 12 -39.50 5.67 -35.59
C LEU A 12 -38.81 5.84 -34.23
N LEU A 13 -39.48 6.47 -33.26
CA LEU A 13 -38.96 6.64 -31.91
C LEU A 13 -38.77 5.30 -31.20
N ALA A 14 -39.74 4.38 -31.30
CA ALA A 14 -39.65 3.05 -30.70
C ALA A 14 -38.50 2.23 -31.30
N SER A 15 -38.34 2.26 -32.62
CA SER A 15 -37.25 1.57 -33.32
C SER A 15 -35.89 2.16 -32.95
N GLY A 16 -35.79 3.48 -32.86
CA GLY A 16 -34.58 4.17 -32.42
C GLY A 16 -34.21 3.81 -30.98
N ALA A 17 -35.16 3.78 -30.06
CA ALA A 17 -34.94 3.41 -28.66
C ALA A 17 -34.44 1.96 -28.52
N LEU A 18 -35.05 1.03 -29.26
CA LEU A 18 -34.63 -0.38 -29.32
C LEU A 18 -33.20 -0.52 -29.87
N PHE A 19 -32.88 0.20 -30.95
CA PHE A 19 -31.55 0.17 -31.53
C PHE A 19 -30.50 0.69 -30.53
N LEU A 20 -30.76 1.83 -29.88
CA LEU A 20 -29.87 2.37 -28.86
C LEU A 20 -29.67 1.38 -27.70
N SER A 21 -30.73 0.72 -27.21
CA SER A 21 -30.59 -0.22 -26.09
C SER A 21 -29.69 -1.41 -26.41
N THR A 22 -29.62 -1.84 -27.67
CA THR A 22 -28.71 -2.92 -28.10
C THR A 22 -27.25 -2.49 -28.23
N GLN A 23 -26.99 -1.18 -28.34
CA GLN A 23 -25.66 -0.59 -28.48
C GLN A 23 -25.09 -0.11 -27.13
N LEU A 24 -25.86 -0.19 -26.05
CA LEU A 24 -25.38 0.13 -24.70
C LEU A 24 -24.50 -1.02 -24.18
N GLU A 25 -23.19 -0.91 -24.39
CA GLU A 25 -22.25 -1.76 -23.69
C GLU A 25 -22.07 -1.29 -22.25
N ARG A 26 -22.40 -2.16 -21.29
CA ARG A 26 -22.04 -1.95 -19.89
C ARG A 26 -20.53 -2.15 -19.77
N TYR A 27 -19.79 -1.07 -19.60
CA TYR A 27 -18.37 -1.16 -19.27
C TYR A 27 -18.18 -1.06 -17.75
N GLU A 28 -17.37 -1.95 -17.21
CA GLU A 28 -16.90 -1.86 -15.85
C GLU A 28 -15.68 -0.94 -15.82
N LYS A 29 -15.71 0.07 -14.96
CA LYS A 29 -14.58 0.97 -14.75
C LYS A 29 -14.02 0.76 -13.36
N THR A 30 -12.81 0.23 -13.29
CA THR A 30 -12.05 0.27 -12.04
C THR A 30 -11.67 1.71 -11.75
N VAL A 31 -12.16 2.23 -10.62
CA VAL A 31 -11.80 3.56 -10.12
C VAL A 31 -10.82 3.36 -8.98
N ASP A 32 -9.63 3.91 -9.12
CA ASP A 32 -8.64 3.96 -8.04
C ASP A 32 -9.16 4.90 -6.94
N GLN A 33 -9.52 4.31 -5.79
CA GLN A 33 -9.98 5.04 -4.60
C GLN A 33 -8.79 5.55 -3.76
N GLY A 34 -7.56 5.29 -4.22
CA GLY A 34 -6.35 5.54 -3.46
C GLY A 34 -6.16 4.57 -2.29
N PRO A 35 -5.21 4.88 -1.39
CA PRO A 35 -4.89 4.01 -0.26
C PRO A 35 -6.09 3.85 0.68
N SER A 36 -6.36 2.61 1.08
CA SER A 36 -7.37 2.30 2.09
C SER A 36 -7.01 2.95 3.43
N PRO A 37 -7.98 3.11 4.36
CA PRO A 37 -7.70 3.60 5.71
C PRO A 37 -6.63 2.77 6.43
N GLU A 38 -6.60 1.44 6.23
CA GLU A 38 -5.56 0.59 6.82
C GLU A 38 -4.18 0.91 6.26
N ALA A 39 -4.08 1.09 4.93
CA ALA A 39 -2.82 1.42 4.26
C ALA A 39 -2.29 2.81 4.65
N LYS A 40 -3.19 3.74 5.01
CA LYS A 40 -2.79 5.06 5.54
C LYS A 40 -2.28 5.00 6.97
N ALA A 41 -2.85 4.13 7.80
CA ALA A 41 -2.45 3.98 9.19
C ALA A 41 -1.15 3.18 9.34
N ASN A 42 -0.86 2.29 8.38
CA ASN A 42 0.31 1.42 8.42
C ASN A 42 1.04 1.43 7.05
N PRO A 43 2.12 2.21 6.91
CA PRO A 43 2.95 2.22 5.71
C PRO A 43 3.51 0.83 5.33
N TRP A 44 3.64 -0.07 6.31
CA TRP A 44 4.22 -1.41 6.14
C TRP A 44 3.17 -2.51 5.90
N LEU A 45 1.90 -2.14 5.69
CA LEU A 45 0.80 -3.10 5.53
C LEU A 45 1.03 -4.08 4.37
N ALA A 46 1.63 -3.64 3.27
CA ALA A 46 1.97 -4.51 2.15
C ALA A 46 2.99 -5.59 2.52
N ALA A 47 4.01 -5.22 3.31
CA ALA A 47 5.01 -6.15 3.81
C ALA A 47 4.41 -7.16 4.78
N GLU A 48 3.50 -6.73 5.67
CA GLU A 48 2.76 -7.63 6.55
C GLU A 48 1.96 -8.66 5.77
N HIS A 49 1.20 -8.24 4.76
CA HIS A 49 0.41 -9.15 3.93
C HIS A 49 1.28 -10.15 3.19
N PHE A 50 2.41 -9.69 2.64
CA PHE A 50 3.37 -10.55 1.96
C PHE A 50 3.92 -11.64 2.90
N LEU A 51 4.40 -11.24 4.07
CA LEU A 51 4.96 -12.15 5.07
C LEU A 51 3.91 -13.11 5.65
N ARG A 52 2.69 -12.63 5.91
CA ARG A 52 1.57 -13.50 6.32
C ARG A 52 1.22 -14.52 5.24
N GLY A 53 1.31 -14.15 3.96
CA GLY A 53 1.16 -15.08 2.83
C GLY A 53 2.21 -16.20 2.84
N LEU A 54 3.39 -15.93 3.39
CA LEU A 54 4.45 -16.92 3.63
C LEU A 54 4.31 -17.67 4.97
N SER A 55 3.16 -17.53 5.66
CA SER A 55 2.90 -18.09 6.99
C SER A 55 3.87 -17.60 8.08
N VAL A 56 4.46 -16.42 7.91
CA VAL A 56 5.28 -15.76 8.92
C VAL A 56 4.39 -14.90 9.81
N THR A 57 4.47 -15.07 11.13
CA THR A 57 3.79 -14.20 12.08
C THR A 57 4.48 -12.84 12.12
N VAL A 58 3.73 -11.78 11.81
CA VAL A 58 4.23 -10.40 11.81
C VAL A 58 3.49 -9.58 12.84
N ASN A 59 4.24 -8.93 13.71
CA ASN A 59 3.76 -7.93 14.66
C ASN A 59 4.44 -6.60 14.34
N THR A 60 3.64 -5.56 14.18
CA THR A 60 4.14 -4.20 13.97
C THR A 60 4.10 -3.46 15.30
N VAL A 61 5.22 -2.81 15.61
CA VAL A 61 5.38 -2.02 16.83
C VAL A 61 5.79 -0.61 16.45
N ASP A 62 5.11 0.38 17.00
CA ASP A 62 5.38 1.80 16.72
C ASP A 62 6.61 2.30 17.49
N THR A 63 7.15 1.50 18.42
CA THR A 63 8.25 1.90 19.29
C THR A 63 9.24 0.79 19.57
N LEU A 64 10.54 1.13 19.50
CA LEU A 64 11.65 0.30 19.97
C LEU A 64 11.70 0.19 21.51
N ALA A 65 10.78 0.84 22.23
CA ALA A 65 10.68 0.74 23.69
C ALA A 65 10.24 -0.66 24.17
N GLN A 66 9.48 -1.40 23.36
CA GLN A 66 9.10 -2.78 23.66
C GLN A 66 9.66 -3.71 22.59
N LEU A 67 10.91 -4.11 22.80
CA LEU A 67 11.48 -5.23 22.07
C LEU A 67 11.07 -6.53 22.78
N PRO A 68 10.57 -7.52 22.05
CA PRO A 68 10.24 -8.82 22.61
C PRO A 68 11.52 -9.54 23.07
N ASP A 69 11.39 -10.39 24.09
CA ASP A 69 12.53 -11.12 24.67
C ASP A 69 13.13 -12.09 23.63
N PRO A 70 14.38 -11.86 23.18
CA PRO A 70 15.02 -12.67 22.16
C PRO A 70 15.34 -14.09 22.64
N SER A 71 15.35 -14.34 23.95
CA SER A 71 15.61 -15.68 24.51
C SER A 71 14.42 -16.65 24.38
N GLN A 72 13.19 -16.12 24.24
CA GLN A 72 11.97 -16.92 24.18
C GLN A 72 11.75 -17.57 22.80
N SER A 73 12.19 -16.91 21.74
CA SER A 73 12.09 -17.40 20.37
C SER A 73 13.01 -16.61 19.43
N THR A 74 13.43 -17.26 18.33
CA THR A 74 14.15 -16.59 17.25
C THR A 74 13.25 -15.54 16.62
N GLN A 75 13.61 -14.27 16.81
CA GLN A 75 12.83 -13.14 16.33
C GLN A 75 13.69 -12.25 15.45
N THR A 76 13.08 -11.76 14.37
CA THR A 76 13.71 -10.86 13.42
C THR A 76 12.99 -9.52 13.47
N LEU A 77 13.73 -8.46 13.80
CA LEU A 77 13.23 -7.10 13.72
C LEU A 77 13.59 -6.51 12.36
N LEU A 78 12.58 -6.05 11.63
CA LEU A 78 12.76 -5.26 10.42
C LEU A 78 12.70 -3.78 10.79
N LEU A 79 13.83 -3.10 10.68
CA LEU A 79 13.94 -1.65 10.88
C LEU A 79 13.99 -0.98 9.51
N LEU A 80 12.83 -0.47 9.08
CA LEU A 80 12.64 0.07 7.73
C LEU A 80 12.52 1.61 7.70
N ASP A 81 12.42 2.24 8.87
CA ASP A 81 12.36 3.69 9.02
C ASP A 81 13.76 4.31 9.14
N ASP A 82 13.84 5.62 8.91
CA ASP A 82 15.09 6.35 9.03
C ASP A 82 15.64 6.28 10.47
N ARG A 83 16.96 6.16 10.57
CA ARG A 83 17.69 6.08 11.85
C ARG A 83 18.15 7.46 12.33
N GLU A 84 17.97 8.52 11.53
CA GLU A 84 18.37 9.88 11.88
C GLU A 84 17.80 10.33 13.25
N ASP A 85 16.59 9.90 13.60
CA ASP A 85 15.92 10.27 14.85
C ASP A 85 16.20 9.31 16.04
N MET A 86 17.03 8.27 15.87
CA MET A 86 17.34 7.33 16.95
C MET A 86 18.27 7.94 18.00
N THR A 87 17.83 7.93 19.26
CA THR A 87 18.68 8.32 20.39
C THR A 87 19.79 7.29 20.64
N PRO A 88 20.96 7.69 21.18
CA PRO A 88 22.03 6.75 21.51
C PRO A 88 21.59 5.60 22.45
N ALA A 89 20.65 5.89 23.35
CA ALA A 89 20.07 4.88 24.26
C ALA A 89 19.23 3.83 23.52
N GLN A 90 18.45 4.23 22.51
CA GLN A 90 17.69 3.30 21.67
C GLN A 90 18.62 2.43 20.83
N THR A 91 19.69 3.01 20.28
CA THR A 91 20.70 2.27 19.52
C THR A 91 21.39 1.22 20.40
N GLN A 92 21.84 1.60 21.60
CA GLN A 92 22.48 0.65 22.51
C GLN A 92 21.52 -0.49 22.91
N LYS A 93 20.27 -0.17 23.17
CA LYS A 93 19.26 -1.17 23.50
C LYS A 93 19.05 -2.17 22.36
N LEU A 94 19.01 -1.69 21.12
CA LEU A 94 18.85 -2.53 19.94
C LEU A 94 20.06 -3.44 19.71
N LEU A 95 21.27 -2.91 19.90
CA LEU A 95 22.51 -3.69 19.83
C LEU A 95 22.54 -4.79 20.90
N ASN A 96 22.21 -4.46 22.16
CA ASN A 96 22.14 -5.44 23.24
C ASN A 96 21.10 -6.54 22.93
N TRP A 97 19.98 -6.19 22.31
CA TRP A 97 18.96 -7.15 21.89
C TRP A 97 19.47 -8.09 20.78
N ALA A 98 20.21 -7.55 19.81
CA ALA A 98 20.82 -8.36 18.75
C ALA A 98 21.91 -9.29 19.31
N GLU A 99 22.74 -8.79 20.24
CA GLU A 99 23.75 -9.60 20.95
C GLU A 99 23.13 -10.74 21.76
N ALA A 100 21.91 -10.54 22.29
CA ALA A 100 21.15 -11.55 23.00
C ALA A 100 20.49 -12.61 22.08
N GLY A 101 20.73 -12.55 20.77
CA GLY A 101 20.26 -13.54 19.79
C GLY A 101 19.12 -13.06 18.89
N GLY A 102 18.72 -11.79 18.98
CA GLY A 102 17.79 -11.18 18.04
C GLY A 102 18.44 -10.93 16.67
N HIS A 103 17.69 -11.13 15.59
CA HIS A 103 18.16 -10.79 14.24
C HIS A 103 17.67 -9.41 13.82
N LEU A 104 18.55 -8.58 13.28
CA LEU A 104 18.20 -7.25 12.77
C LEU A 104 18.35 -7.21 11.25
N LEU A 105 17.26 -6.86 10.56
CA LEU A 105 17.27 -6.54 9.13
C LEU A 105 16.97 -5.05 8.98
N PHE A 106 17.84 -4.31 8.31
CA PHE A 106 17.65 -2.89 8.06
C PHE A 106 18.16 -2.52 6.66
N VAL A 107 17.63 -1.42 6.12
CA VAL A 107 18.11 -0.89 4.85
C VAL A 107 19.36 -0.06 5.12
N ALA A 108 20.48 -0.43 4.48
CA ALA A 108 21.67 0.40 4.49
C ALA A 108 21.43 1.58 3.54
N GLU A 109 20.92 2.69 4.07
CA GLU A 109 20.83 3.92 3.28
C GLU A 109 22.24 4.33 2.83
N GLN A 110 22.50 4.24 1.53
CA GLN A 110 23.64 4.90 0.93
C GLN A 110 23.28 6.38 0.81
N LEU A 111 23.97 7.21 1.58
CA LEU A 111 24.00 8.67 1.42
C LEU A 111 24.53 9.02 0.02
N TRP A 112 23.71 8.90 -1.02
CA TRP A 112 24.09 9.35 -2.36
C TRP A 112 23.82 10.85 -2.49
N THR A 113 24.80 11.66 -2.12
CA THR A 113 24.79 13.09 -2.44
C THR A 113 25.12 13.27 -3.92
N ASN A 114 24.10 13.58 -4.73
CA ASN A 114 24.31 14.08 -6.09
C ASN A 114 24.79 15.54 -6.02
N LYS A 115 26.06 15.76 -5.70
CA LYS A 115 26.65 17.10 -5.83
C LYS A 115 26.77 17.41 -7.31
N LYS A 116 25.72 17.98 -7.91
CA LYS A 116 25.85 18.69 -9.19
C LYS A 116 26.77 19.87 -8.95
N VAL A 117 28.05 19.70 -9.27
CA VAL A 117 28.97 20.82 -9.45
C VAL A 117 28.44 21.59 -10.66
N ALA A 118 27.83 22.75 -10.40
CA ALA A 118 27.57 23.72 -11.44
C ALA A 118 28.92 24.08 -12.05
N ALA A 119 29.09 23.69 -13.31
CA ALA A 119 30.26 24.06 -14.10
C ALA A 119 30.07 25.48 -14.64
N ALA A 120 31.15 26.25 -14.51
CA ALA A 120 31.49 27.52 -15.14
C ALA A 120 30.74 28.77 -14.64
#